data_AF-A0A924YKK1-F1
#
_entry.id   AF-A0A924YKK1-F1
#
_cell.length_a   1.000
_cell.length_b   1.000
_cell.length_c   1.000
_cell.angle_alpha   90.00
_cell.angle_beta   90.00
_cell.angle_gamma   90.00
#
_symmetry.space_group_name_H-M   'P 1'
#
loop_
_entity.id
_entity.type
_entity.pdbx_description
1 polymer ?
#
loop_
_entity_poly.entity_id
_entity_poly.type
_entity_poly.pdbx_seq_one_letter_code
_entity_poly.pdbx_strand_id
1 'polypeptide(L)'
;MPRYDYRCENCGHQFEAKHGFNDPTPACPNCEAHNVQRLITTMPAVKKGMSADAGHGGTASKEQLRSKWAEETPKLREKLVSKLGEDMVSKNLPELKSSSDA
;
A
#
# COMPACT_ATOMS: atom_id res chain seq x y z
N MET A 1 -4.76 -1.22 24.26
CA MET A 1 -5.49 -2.36 23.67
C MET A 1 -6.14 -1.92 22.37
N PRO A 2 -6.00 -2.69 21.27
CA PRO A 2 -6.74 -2.46 20.04
C PRO A 2 -8.25 -2.46 20.30
N ARG A 3 -9.00 -1.75 19.44
CA ARG A 3 -10.45 -1.86 19.37
C ARG A 3 -10.84 -2.70 18.17
N TYR A 4 -11.81 -3.58 18.37
CA TYR A 4 -12.37 -4.42 17.31
C TYR A 4 -13.87 -4.23 17.25
N ASP A 5 -14.38 -4.29 16.03
CA ASP A 5 -15.81 -4.34 15.75
C ASP A 5 -16.30 -5.77 15.95
N TYR A 6 -17.43 -5.93 16.62
CA TYR A 6 -18.10 -7.22 16.85
C TYR A 6 -19.54 -7.16 16.36
N ARG A 7 -20.06 -8.31 15.97
CA ARG A 7 -21.47 -8.54 15.67
C ARG A 7 -21.97 -9.72 16.48
N CYS A 8 -23.04 -9.53 17.24
CA CYS A 8 -23.72 -10.63 17.91
C CYS A 8 -24.55 -11.44 16.92
N GLU A 9 -24.42 -12.77 16.95
CA GLU A 9 -25.21 -13.65 16.09
C GLU A 9 -26.66 -13.80 16.57
N ASN A 10 -26.91 -13.64 17.88
CA ASN A 10 -28.24 -13.81 18.46
C ASN A 10 -29.17 -12.60 18.20
N CYS A 11 -28.67 -11.38 18.41
CA CYS A 11 -29.49 -10.16 18.27
C CYS A 11 -29.09 -9.28 17.08
N GLY A 12 -28.01 -9.61 16.36
CA GLY A 12 -27.52 -8.85 15.21
C GLY A 12 -26.85 -7.52 15.55
N HIS A 13 -26.76 -7.16 16.84
CA HIS A 13 -26.20 -5.90 17.30
C HIS A 13 -24.70 -5.80 17.02
N GLN A 14 -24.28 -4.66 16.45
CA GLN A 14 -22.88 -4.34 16.18
C GLN A 14 -22.35 -3.39 17.24
N PHE A 15 -21.17 -3.68 17.78
CA PHE A 15 -20.55 -2.88 18.84
C PHE A 15 -19.03 -2.92 18.76
N GLU A 16 -18.36 -1.88 19.26
CA GLU A 16 -16.90 -1.79 19.32
C GLU A 16 -16.42 -2.10 20.75
N ALA A 17 -15.40 -2.96 20.88
CA ALA A 17 -14.82 -3.32 22.17
C ALA A 17 -13.29 -3.27 22.15
N LYS A 18 -12.69 -2.80 23.25
CA LYS A 18 -11.25 -2.92 23.48
C LYS A 18 -10.95 -4.36 23.88
N HIS A 19 -10.12 -5.05 23.10
CA HIS A 19 -9.84 -6.47 23.33
C HIS A 19 -8.39 -6.78 22.99
N GLY A 20 -7.67 -7.36 23.96
CA GLY A 20 -6.32 -7.85 23.80
C GLY A 20 -6.28 -9.14 23.00
N PHE A 21 -5.09 -9.53 22.53
CA PHE A 21 -4.93 -10.75 21.73
C PHE A 21 -5.17 -12.04 22.54
N ASN A 22 -4.87 -12.01 23.84
CA ASN A 22 -5.03 -13.15 24.76
C ASN A 22 -6.24 -13.01 25.69
N ASP A 23 -7.09 -12.00 25.47
CA ASP A 23 -8.24 -11.76 26.33
C ASP A 23 -9.41 -12.68 25.93
N PRO A 24 -10.32 -13.02 26.86
CA PRO A 24 -11.54 -13.74 26.51
C PRO A 24 -12.50 -12.86 25.67
N THR A 25 -13.28 -13.49 24.81
CA THR A 25 -14.24 -12.82 23.94
C THR A 25 -15.26 -12.01 24.76
N PRO A 26 -15.54 -10.73 24.41
CA PRO A 26 -16.51 -9.91 25.12
C PRO A 26 -17.94 -10.43 24.93
N ALA A 27 -18.79 -10.30 25.95
CA ALA A 27 -20.22 -10.57 25.83
C ALA A 27 -20.94 -9.44 25.07
N CYS A 28 -22.07 -9.76 24.44
CA CYS A 28 -22.91 -8.75 23.79
C CYS A 28 -23.53 -7.80 24.83
N PRO A 29 -23.42 -6.46 24.67
CA PRO A 29 -24.01 -5.50 25.61
C PRO A 29 -25.54 -5.44 25.59
N ASN A 30 -26.19 -6.04 24.58
CA ASN A 30 -27.64 -5.98 24.42
C ASN A 30 -28.38 -7.25 24.90
N CYS A 31 -27.78 -8.43 24.73
CA CYS A 31 -28.43 -9.70 25.07
C CYS A 31 -27.55 -10.64 25.91
N GLU A 32 -26.38 -10.19 26.34
CA GLU A 32 -25.42 -10.93 27.17
C GLU A 32 -24.93 -12.26 26.59
N ALA A 33 -25.28 -12.56 25.33
CA ALA A 33 -24.82 -13.75 24.65
C ALA A 33 -23.31 -13.67 24.39
N HIS A 34 -22.63 -14.81 24.58
CA HIS A 34 -21.21 -14.97 24.27
C HIS A 34 -20.96 -15.30 22.78
N ASN A 35 -22.01 -15.54 22.01
CA ASN A 35 -21.90 -15.80 20.59
C ASN A 35 -21.78 -14.47 19.81
N VAL A 36 -20.57 -13.93 19.76
CA VAL A 36 -20.21 -12.72 19.02
C VAL A 36 -19.07 -13.01 18.05
N GLN A 37 -19.20 -12.49 16.84
CA GLN A 37 -18.20 -12.61 15.79
C GLN A 37 -17.45 -11.30 15.63
N ARG A 38 -16.12 -11.35 15.60
CA ARG A 38 -15.29 -10.18 15.29
C ARG A 38 -15.44 -9.83 13.81
N LEU A 39 -15.88 -8.61 13.52
CA LEU A 39 -15.94 -8.07 12.17
C LEU A 39 -14.56 -7.57 11.78
N ILE A 40 -14.00 -8.16 10.72
CA ILE A 40 -12.82 -7.63 10.05
C ILE A 40 -13.32 -6.70 8.94
N THR A 41 -13.51 -5.43 9.27
CA THR A 41 -13.74 -4.41 8.25
C THR A 41 -12.51 -4.34 7.36
N THR A 42 -12.72 -4.29 6.04
CA THR A 42 -11.67 -4.35 5.03
C THR A 42 -10.59 -3.33 5.34
N MET A 43 -9.32 -3.77 5.36
CA MET A 43 -8.17 -2.89 5.47
C MET A 43 -8.21 -1.84 4.35
N PRO A 44 -7.78 -0.59 4.60
CA PRO A 44 -7.51 0.33 3.50
C PRO A 44 -6.54 -0.35 2.53
N ALA A 45 -6.88 -0.37 1.25
CA ALA A 45 -6.10 -1.06 0.22
C ALA A 45 -4.64 -0.59 0.27
N VAL A 46 -3.74 -1.44 0.76
CA VAL A 46 -2.30 -1.19 0.70
C VAL A 46 -1.88 -1.39 -0.76
N LYS A 47 -1.79 -0.30 -1.52
CA LYS A 47 -1.30 -0.33 -2.90
C LYS A 47 0.20 -0.70 -2.88
N LYS A 48 0.53 -1.93 -3.28
CA LYS A 48 1.90 -2.40 -3.47
C LYS A 48 2.40 -1.90 -4.84
N GLY A 49 3.31 -0.93 -4.85
CA GLY A 49 3.90 -0.36 -6.07
C GLY A 49 4.64 0.95 -5.80
N MET A 50 5.19 1.58 -6.84
CA MET A 50 5.98 2.82 -6.82
C MET A 50 5.19 4.08 -6.39
N SER A 51 4.09 3.89 -5.66
CA SER A 51 3.15 4.91 -5.18
C SER A 51 3.14 4.99 -3.65
N ALA A 52 4.27 4.68 -2.99
CA ALA A 52 4.41 4.78 -1.54
C ALA A 52 4.89 6.17 -1.07
N ASP A 53 4.43 7.24 -1.75
CA ASP A 53 4.47 8.59 -1.21
C ASP A 53 3.06 8.97 -0.74
N ALA A 54 2.96 9.40 0.52
CA ALA A 54 1.72 9.66 1.25
C ALA A 54 0.86 10.84 0.71
N GLY A 55 1.14 11.33 -0.49
CA GLY A 55 0.32 12.33 -1.17
C GLY A 55 0.34 12.10 -2.67
N HIS A 56 -0.84 11.92 -3.26
CA HIS A 56 -1.11 12.07 -4.70
C HIS A 56 -0.73 10.91 -5.65
N GLY A 57 -0.21 9.77 -5.17
CA GLY A 57 0.15 8.63 -6.03
C GLY A 57 -1.03 7.86 -6.68
N GLY A 58 -2.28 8.21 -6.37
CA GLY A 58 -3.48 7.53 -6.85
C GLY A 58 -4.22 8.20 -8.01
N THR A 59 -3.82 9.40 -8.40
CA THR A 59 -4.55 10.24 -9.39
C THR A 59 -3.82 10.39 -10.72
N ALA A 60 -2.58 9.90 -10.83
CA ALA A 60 -1.81 10.02 -12.05
C ALA A 60 -2.25 8.98 -13.10
N SER A 61 -2.58 9.45 -14.30
CA SER A 61 -2.86 8.58 -15.43
C SER A 61 -1.58 7.86 -15.90
N LYS A 62 -1.76 6.78 -16.68
CA LYS A 62 -0.63 6.00 -17.24
C LYS A 62 0.27 6.89 -18.10
N GLU A 63 -0.31 7.86 -18.79
CA GLU A 63 0.36 8.84 -19.66
C GLU A 63 1.22 9.82 -18.84
N GLN A 64 0.69 10.30 -17.71
CA GLN A 64 1.43 11.18 -16.80
C GLN A 64 2.66 10.47 -16.20
N LEU A 65 2.50 9.20 -15.83
CA LEU A 65 3.61 8.39 -15.36
C LEU A 65 4.68 8.23 -16.44
N ARG A 66 4.29 7.83 -17.67
CA ARG A 66 5.24 7.69 -18.79
C ARG A 66 6.00 8.98 -19.09
N SER A 67 5.32 10.13 -19.03
CA SER A 67 5.94 11.43 -19.24
C SER A 67 6.99 11.75 -18.17
N LYS A 68 6.67 11.50 -16.90
CA LYS A 68 7.63 11.66 -15.79
C LYS A 68 8.83 10.73 -15.91
N TRP A 69 8.60 9.47 -16.30
CA TRP A 69 9.69 8.52 -16.56
C TRP A 69 10.59 9.00 -17.70
N ALA A 70 10.02 9.52 -18.80
CA ALA A 70 10.79 10.06 -19.91
C ALA A 70 11.69 11.25 -19.51
N GLU A 71 11.23 12.09 -18.58
CA GLU A 71 12.00 13.25 -18.10
C GLU A 71 13.13 12.87 -17.12
N GLU A 72 12.88 11.91 -16.22
CA GLU A 72 13.81 11.59 -15.12
C GLU A 72 14.88 10.55 -15.49
N THR A 73 14.57 9.66 -16.45
CA THR A 73 15.50 8.63 -16.94
C THR A 73 16.84 9.19 -17.46
N PRO A 74 16.88 10.24 -18.31
CA PRO A 74 18.15 10.80 -18.78
C PRO A 74 18.95 11.45 -17.65
N LYS A 75 18.29 12.16 -16.72
CA LYS A 75 18.95 12.78 -15.55
C LYS A 75 19.57 11.71 -14.64
N LEU A 76 18.90 10.58 -14.47
CA LEU A 76 19.43 9.45 -13.70
C LEU A 76 20.62 8.81 -14.42
N ARG A 77 20.53 8.61 -15.74
CA ARG A 77 21.64 8.05 -16.54
C ARG A 77 22.89 8.91 -16.45
N GLU A 78 22.77 10.23 -16.60
CA GLU A 78 23.90 11.16 -16.50
C GLU A 78 24.60 11.09 -15.12
N LYS A 79 23.81 11.01 -14.03
CA LYS A 79 24.32 10.82 -12.67
C LYS A 79 25.03 9.48 -12.48
N LEU A 80 24.58 8.43 -13.16
CA LEU A 80 25.21 7.11 -13.08
C LEU A 80 26.50 7.07 -13.91
N VAL A 81 26.50 7.66 -15.09
CA VAL A 81 27.69 7.74 -15.97
C VAL A 81 28.80 8.54 -15.29
N SER A 82 28.47 9.66 -14.65
CA SER A 82 29.44 10.45 -13.89
C SER A 82 30.06 9.73 -12.69
N LYS A 83 29.37 8.74 -12.11
CA LYS A 83 29.85 7.97 -10.94
C LYS A 83 30.54 6.65 -11.30
N LEU A 84 30.04 5.95 -12.30
CA LEU A 84 30.41 4.56 -12.60
C LEU A 84 31.07 4.39 -13.98
N GLY A 85 31.05 5.44 -14.81
CA GLY A 85 31.53 5.40 -16.19
C GLY A 85 30.51 4.83 -17.18
N GLU A 86 30.67 5.19 -18.46
CA GLU A 86 29.74 4.84 -19.55
C GLU A 86 29.64 3.33 -19.76
N ASP A 87 30.77 2.61 -19.63
CA ASP A 87 30.86 1.16 -19.91
C ASP A 87 30.10 0.33 -18.87
N MET A 88 30.22 0.70 -17.59
CA MET A 88 29.55 -0.01 -16.49
C MET A 88 28.05 0.24 -16.52
N VAL A 89 27.62 1.46 -16.84
CA VAL A 89 26.20 1.80 -16.95
C VAL A 89 25.57 1.13 -18.16
N SER A 90 26.24 1.17 -19.32
CA SER A 90 25.74 0.55 -20.56
C SER A 90 25.67 -0.98 -20.48
N LYS A 91 26.57 -1.61 -19.73
CA LYS A 91 26.59 -3.08 -19.56
C LYS A 91 25.52 -3.57 -18.59
N ASN A 92 25.27 -2.85 -17.50
CA ASN A 92 24.39 -3.32 -16.43
C ASN A 92 22.96 -2.75 -16.50
N LEU A 93 22.76 -1.56 -17.08
CA LEU A 93 21.46 -0.90 -17.19
C LEU A 93 21.19 -0.44 -18.64
N PRO A 94 21.02 -1.37 -19.59
CA PRO A 94 20.76 -1.03 -20.99
C PRO A 94 19.40 -0.34 -21.21
N GLU A 95 18.42 -0.59 -20.33
CA GLU A 95 17.06 -0.03 -20.41
C GLU A 95 16.97 1.48 -20.17
N LEU A 96 18.02 2.10 -19.60
CA LEU A 96 18.10 3.54 -19.42
C LEU A 96 18.56 4.29 -20.69
N LYS A 97 18.91 3.57 -21.77
CA LYS A 97 19.12 4.18 -23.08
C LYS A 97 17.76 4.61 -23.59
N SER A 98 17.53 5.91 -23.62
CA SER A 98 16.29 6.49 -24.12
C SER A 98 15.90 5.87 -25.46
N SER A 99 14.62 5.52 -25.60
CA SER A 99 14.00 5.11 -26.86
C SER A 99 13.98 6.27 -27.85
N SER A 100 15.14 6.65 -28.36
CA SER A 100 15.33 7.64 -29.43
C SER A 100 16.13 7.06 -30.60
N ASP A 101 16.12 5.72 -30.74
CA ASP A 101 16.68 5.00 -31.89
C ASP A 101 15.62 4.03 -32.45
N ALA A 102 14.54 4.59 -32.98
CA ALA A 102 13.69 4.00 -34.01
C ALA A 102 13.13 5.11 -34.90
#